data_AF-A0A7Y6IYX3-F1
#
_entry.id   AF-A0A7Y6IYX3-F1
#
_cell.length_a   1.000
_cell.length_b   1.000
_cell.length_c   1.000
_cell.angle_alpha   90.00
_cell.angle_beta   90.00
_cell.angle_gamma   90.00
#
_symmetry.space_group_name_H-M   'P 1'
#
loop_
_entity.id
_entity.type
_entity.pdbx_description
1 polymer ?
#
loop_
_entity_poly.entity_id
_entity_poly.type
_entity_poly.pdbx_seq_one_letter_code
_entity_poly.pdbx_strand_id
1 'polypeptide(L)'
;MNQLTLQDVLDRGLTMRTLNRWIAHGHLQPGRHGHGKPREWPQQELQIAALMIRLTEGGLTTGVAAIIARAHIADGGRPLIKLAHGLVIAIDTDLLKETA
;
A
#
# COMPACT_ATOMS: atom_id res chain seq x y z
N MET A 1 -2.76 16.39 1.40
CA MET A 1 -2.89 14.93 1.17
C MET A 1 -4.17 14.69 0.39
N ASN A 2 -4.10 14.17 -0.84
CA ASN A 2 -5.33 13.83 -1.58
C ASN A 2 -6.06 12.70 -0.86
N GLN A 3 -7.36 12.86 -0.66
CA GLN A 3 -8.24 11.77 -0.22
C GLN A 3 -8.32 10.75 -1.36
N LEU A 4 -8.13 9.47 -1.03
CA LEU A 4 -8.30 8.36 -1.96
C LEU A 4 -9.65 7.74 -1.64
N THR A 5 -10.35 7.31 -2.68
CA THR A 5 -11.54 6.47 -2.55
C THR A 5 -11.18 5.02 -2.85
N LEU A 6 -12.05 4.09 -2.47
CA LEU A 6 -11.91 2.71 -2.91
C LEU A 6 -11.90 2.61 -4.44
N GLN A 7 -12.75 3.40 -5.11
CA GLN A 7 -12.83 3.41 -6.57
C GLN A 7 -11.49 3.81 -7.20
N ASP A 8 -10.82 4.83 -6.67
CA ASP A 8 -9.48 5.25 -7.17
C ASP A 8 -8.44 4.12 -7.09
N VAL A 9 -8.54 3.25 -6.08
CA VAL A 9 -7.64 2.10 -5.93
C VAL A 9 -8.00 0.98 -6.89
N LEU A 10 -9.30 0.75 -7.13
CA LEU A 10 -9.77 -0.22 -8.12
C LEU A 10 -9.39 0.18 -9.55
N ASP A 11 -9.50 1.47 -9.88
CA ASP A 11 -9.14 2.04 -11.19
C ASP A 11 -7.64 1.94 -11.48
N ARG A 12 -6.81 1.78 -10.45
CA ARG A 12 -5.36 1.49 -10.56
C ARG A 12 -5.05 0.01 -10.83
N GLY A 13 -6.05 -0.77 -11.25
CA GLY A 13 -5.86 -2.18 -11.61
C GLY A 13 -6.06 -3.16 -10.46
N LEU A 14 -6.52 -2.71 -9.29
CA LEU A 14 -6.87 -3.62 -8.20
C LEU A 14 -8.23 -4.26 -8.47
N THR A 15 -8.24 -5.57 -8.70
CA THR A 15 -9.51 -6.31 -8.80
C THR A 15 -10.12 -6.55 -7.42
N MET A 16 -11.45 -6.63 -7.33
CA MET A 16 -12.16 -7.01 -6.10
C MET A 16 -11.70 -8.38 -5.54
N ARG A 17 -11.27 -9.30 -6.43
CA ARG A 17 -10.73 -10.60 -6.03
C ARG A 17 -9.37 -10.43 -5.33
N THR A 18 -8.48 -9.63 -5.91
CA THR A 18 -7.17 -9.32 -5.32
C THR A 18 -7.35 -8.61 -3.99
N LEU A 19 -8.25 -7.62 -3.93
CA LEU A 19 -8.59 -6.90 -2.70
C LEU A 19 -9.05 -7.86 -1.59
N ASN A 20 -10.02 -8.74 -1.88
CA ASN A 20 -10.49 -9.72 -0.90
C ASN A 20 -9.39 -10.69 -0.47
N ARG A 21 -8.52 -11.11 -1.39
CA ARG A 21 -7.34 -11.94 -1.07
C ARG A 21 -6.40 -11.22 -0.11
N TRP A 22 -6.06 -9.95 -0.38
CA TRP A 22 -5.18 -9.17 0.49
C TRP A 22 -5.75 -9.00 1.89
N ILE A 23 -7.06 -8.82 2.00
CA ILE A 23 -7.76 -8.74 3.29
C ILE A 23 -7.73 -10.10 4.01
N ALA A 24 -8.00 -11.20 3.29
CA ALA A 24 -7.98 -12.54 3.87
C ALA A 24 -6.59 -12.94 4.41
N HIS A 25 -5.52 -12.46 3.79
CA HIS A 25 -4.15 -12.63 4.28
C HIS A 25 -3.69 -11.57 5.29
N GLY A 26 -4.58 -10.65 5.68
CA GLY A 26 -4.29 -9.61 6.68
C GLY A 26 -3.37 -8.48 6.20
N HIS A 27 -3.15 -8.36 4.88
CA HIS A 27 -2.35 -7.27 4.30
C HIS A 27 -3.08 -5.92 4.30
N LEU A 28 -4.41 -5.96 4.21
CA LEU A 28 -5.28 -4.80 4.34
C LEU A 28 -6.30 -5.03 5.45
N GLN A 29 -6.62 -3.97 6.18
CA GLN A 29 -7.51 -3.99 7.33
C GLN A 29 -8.60 -2.92 7.15
N PRO A 30 -9.66 -3.21 6.38
CA PRO A 30 -10.81 -2.31 6.30
C PRO A 30 -11.41 -2.08 7.70
N GLY A 31 -12.13 -0.97 7.86
CA GLY A 31 -12.86 -0.66 9.09
C GLY A 31 -13.94 -1.70 9.40
N ARG A 32 -14.59 -1.55 10.57
CA ARG A 32 -15.59 -2.52 11.05
C ARG A 32 -16.69 -2.78 10.01
N HIS A 33 -17.02 -4.06 9.83
CA HIS A 33 -18.20 -4.49 9.09
C HIS A 33 -19.44 -4.47 9.98
N GLY A 34 -20.55 -3.94 9.45
CA GLY A 34 -21.90 -4.22 9.96
C GLY A 34 -22.68 -5.10 8.98
N HIS A 35 -23.62 -5.91 9.48
CA HIS A 35 -24.50 -6.76 8.67
C HIS A 35 -25.20 -5.93 7.56
N GLY A 36 -24.79 -6.15 6.30
CA GLY A 36 -25.41 -5.52 5.12
C GLY A 36 -24.91 -4.13 4.73
N LYS A 37 -23.89 -3.58 5.41
CA LYS A 37 -23.32 -2.26 5.06
C LYS A 37 -22.03 -2.38 4.24
N PRO A 38 -21.75 -1.43 3.33
CA PRO A 38 -20.45 -1.32 2.67
C PRO A 38 -19.31 -1.24 3.70
N ARG A 39 -18.14 -1.77 3.33
CA ARG A 39 -16.93 -1.67 4.17
C ARG A 39 -16.49 -0.22 4.27
N GLU A 40 -16.17 0.21 5.48
CA GLU A 40 -15.43 1.45 5.68
C GLU A 40 -13.97 1.24 5.27
N TRP A 41 -13.43 2.20 4.54
CA TRP A 41 -12.06 2.17 4.06
C TRP A 41 -11.29 3.36 4.66
N PRO A 42 -10.52 3.12 5.73
CA PRO A 42 -9.67 4.16 6.29
C PRO A 42 -8.70 4.68 5.23
N GLN A 43 -8.43 5.98 5.25
CA GLN A 43 -7.57 6.62 4.26
C GLN A 43 -6.16 6.00 4.22
N GLN A 44 -5.63 5.63 5.39
CA GLN A 44 -4.34 4.95 5.49
C GLN A 44 -4.32 3.61 4.75
N GLU A 45 -5.41 2.84 4.84
CA GLU A 45 -5.52 1.52 4.18
C GLU A 45 -5.65 1.66 2.66
N LEU A 46 -6.32 2.71 2.18
CA LEU A 46 -6.34 3.03 0.75
C LEU A 46 -4.98 3.47 0.23
N GLN A 47 -4.22 4.23 1.03
CA GLN A 47 -2.83 4.60 0.70
C GLN A 47 -1.90 3.38 0.69
N ILE A 48 -2.03 2.47 1.66
CA ILE A 48 -1.31 1.21 1.71
C ILE A 48 -1.64 0.38 0.46
N ALA A 49 -2.91 0.21 0.12
CA ALA A 49 -3.34 -0.54 -1.07
C ALA A 49 -2.75 0.06 -2.36
N ALA A 50 -2.82 1.39 -2.52
CA ALA A 50 -2.27 2.08 -3.68
C ALA A 50 -0.74 1.91 -3.80
N LEU A 51 -0.01 1.92 -2.68
CA LEU A 51 1.43 1.68 -2.68
C LEU A 51 1.75 0.21 -2.93
N MET A 52 0.99 -0.72 -2.36
CA MET A 52 1.14 -2.16 -2.61
C MET A 52 1.02 -2.49 -4.09
N ILE A 53 0.04 -1.91 -4.81
CA ILE A 53 -0.11 -2.10 -6.27
C ILE A 53 1.21 -1.78 -6.97
N ARG A 54 1.74 -0.56 -6.77
CA ARG A 54 3.00 -0.11 -7.39
C ARG A 54 4.19 -1.00 -7.02
N LEU A 55 4.29 -1.40 -5.75
CA LEU A 55 5.37 -2.27 -5.28
C LEU A 55 5.29 -3.67 -5.93
N THR A 56 4.08 -4.21 -6.09
CA THR A 56 3.88 -5.50 -6.77
C THR A 56 4.12 -5.42 -8.28
N GLU A 57 3.77 -4.30 -8.92
CA GLU A 57 4.13 -4.01 -10.32
C GLU A 57 5.65 -3.90 -10.50
N GLY A 58 6.34 -3.37 -9.49
CA GLY A 58 7.80 -3.37 -9.39
C GLY A 58 8.44 -4.73 -9.10
N GLY A 59 7.66 -5.81 -9.04
CA GLY A 59 8.15 -7.18 -8.88
C GLY A 59 8.27 -7.67 -7.43
N LEU A 60 7.86 -6.87 -6.43
CA LEU A 60 7.83 -7.34 -5.05
C LEU A 60 6.68 -8.31 -4.81
N THR A 61 6.90 -9.29 -3.95
CA THR A 61 5.81 -10.17 -3.51
C THR A 61 4.81 -9.40 -2.66
N THR A 62 3.53 -9.78 -2.72
CA THR A 62 2.45 -9.12 -1.96
C THR A 62 2.77 -8.95 -0.48
N GLY A 63 3.35 -9.96 0.17
CA GLY A 63 3.70 -9.89 1.59
C GLY A 63 4.76 -8.84 1.90
N VAL A 64 5.81 -8.76 1.06
CA VAL A 64 6.86 -7.75 1.18
C VAL A 64 6.31 -6.36 0.89
N ALA A 65 5.49 -6.23 -0.16
CA ALA A 65 4.82 -4.98 -0.51
C ALA A 65 3.93 -4.46 0.64
N ALA A 66 3.19 -5.35 1.31
CA ALA A 66 2.36 -4.99 2.46
C ALA A 66 3.19 -4.47 3.64
N ILE A 67 4.31 -5.15 3.97
CA ILE A 67 5.21 -4.74 5.06
C ILE A 67 5.79 -3.34 4.77
N ILE A 68 6.31 -3.14 3.56
CA ILE A 68 6.89 -1.86 3.12
C ILE A 68 5.84 -0.76 3.15
N ALA A 69 4.68 -0.99 2.53
CA ALA A 69 3.66 0.03 2.43
C ALA A 69 3.13 0.46 3.79
N ARG A 70 2.97 -0.49 4.72
CA ARG A 70 2.53 -0.21 6.08
C ARG A 70 3.58 0.55 6.88
N ALA A 71 4.84 0.16 6.79
CA ALA A 71 5.95 0.89 7.41
C ALA A 71 6.04 2.33 6.88
N HIS A 72 5.94 2.52 5.55
CA HIS A 72 5.96 3.84 4.92
C HIS A 72 4.89 4.77 5.49
N ILE A 73 3.64 4.30 5.54
CA ILE A 73 2.50 5.10 5.96
C ILE A 73 2.50 5.32 7.47
N ALA A 74 2.89 4.33 8.27
CA ALA A 74 3.02 4.47 9.72
C ALA A 74 4.07 5.52 10.12
N ASP A 75 5.17 5.60 9.36
CA ASP A 75 6.24 6.57 9.60
C ASP A 75 5.95 7.97 9.01
N GLY A 76 4.73 8.21 8.53
CA GLY A 76 4.33 9.51 7.97
C GLY A 76 4.83 9.76 6.55
N GLY A 77 5.05 8.71 5.76
CA GLY A 77 5.53 8.81 4.38
C GLY A 77 7.04 8.94 4.27
N ARG A 78 7.82 8.38 5.20
CA ARG A 78 9.28 8.43 5.12
C ARG A 78 9.77 7.77 3.83
N PRO A 79 10.68 8.43 3.10
CA PRO A 79 11.07 7.95 1.79
C PRO A 79 11.99 6.73 1.85
N LEU A 80 12.67 6.48 2.98
CA LEU A 80 13.60 5.36 3.12
C LEU A 80 13.08 4.34 4.12
N ILE A 81 12.99 3.09 3.68
CA ILE A 81 12.54 1.95 4.49
C ILE A 81 13.62 0.90 4.52
N LYS A 82 14.20 0.70 5.70
CA LYS A 82 15.20 -0.33 5.93
C LYS A 82 14.53 -1.70 5.99
N LEU A 83 14.97 -2.61 5.14
CA LEU A 83 14.48 -3.99 5.12
C LEU A 83 15.40 -4.95 5.88
N ALA A 84 16.70 -4.82 5.66
CA ALA A 84 17.73 -5.67 6.25
C ALA A 84 19.05 -4.90 6.34
N HIS A 85 20.09 -5.53 6.87
CA HIS A 85 21.43 -4.94 6.84
C HIS A 85 21.87 -4.76 5.39
N GLY A 86 22.31 -3.55 5.02
CA GLY A 86 22.71 -3.20 3.66
C GLY A 86 21.59 -3.06 2.64
N LEU A 87 20.31 -3.28 3.01
CA LEU A 87 19.18 -3.20 2.09
C LEU A 87 18.15 -2.16 2.55
N VAL A 88 17.92 -1.17 1.70
CA VAL A 88 16.96 -0.08 1.90
C VAL A 88 16.14 0.09 0.62
N ILE A 89 14.85 0.38 0.78
CA ILE A 89 13.98 0.81 -0.31
C ILE A 89 13.77 2.32 -0.20
N ALA A 90 13.99 3.01 -1.31
CA ALA A 90 13.62 4.41 -1.49
C ALA A 90 12.26 4.50 -2.20
N ILE A 91 11.38 5.34 -1.68
CA ILE A 91 10.06 5.67 -2.20
C ILE A 91 10.08 7.18 -2.46
N ASP A 92 9.68 7.58 -3.66
CA ASP A 92 9.88 8.87 -4.36
C ASP A 92 11.10 8.97 -5.27
N THR A 93 10.82 9.42 -6.50
CA THR A 93 11.73 9.49 -7.65
C THR A 93 12.76 10.61 -7.53
N ASP A 94 12.54 11.59 -6.67
CA ASP A 94 13.47 12.71 -6.50
C ASP A 94 14.78 12.30 -5.80
N LEU A 95 14.80 11.17 -5.09
CA LEU A 95 16.00 10.63 -4.45
C LEU A 95 17.02 10.03 -5.43
N LEU A 96 16.63 9.70 -6.66
CA LEU A 96 17.52 9.15 -7.67
C LEU A 96 18.02 10.21 -8.67
N LYS A 97 17.51 11.43 -8.58
CA LYS A 97 17.93 12.55 -9.46
C LYS A 97 19.28 13.16 -9.08
N GLU A 98 19.82 12.82 -7.91
CA GLU A 98 21.14 13.30 -7.46
C GLU A 98 22.31 12.41 -7.89
N THR A 99 22.08 11.32 -8.62
CA THR A 99 23.13 10.37 -9.03
C THR A 99 23.36 10.26 -10.55
N ALA A 100 22.97 11.26 -11.33
CA ALA A 100 23.25 11.31 -12.78
C ALA A 100 24.09 12.54 -13.15
#